data_AF-A0A2V8UPV0-F1
#
_entry.id   AF-A0A2V8UPV0-F1
#
_cell.length_a   1.000
_cell.length_b   1.000
_cell.length_c   1.000
_cell.angle_alpha   90.00
_cell.angle_beta   90.00
_cell.angle_gamma   90.00
#
_symmetry.space_group_name_H-M   'P 1'
#
loop_
_entity.id
_entity.type
_entity.pdbx_description
1 polymer ?
#
loop_
_entity_poly.entity_id
_entity_poly.type
_entity_poly.pdbx_seq_one_letter_code
_entity_poly.pdbx_strand_id
1 'polypeptide(L)'
;MAASEERRKRKRVALHWPVRLFRDPAAPSIESITENLTSNGFYCVSKEPFHLGERLECIIAIPAGSFGYAESPIRLQCRVRVTRIE
;
A
#
# COMPACT_ATOMS: atom_id res chain seq x y z
N MET A 1 26.53 -18.96 -15.51
CA MET A 1 25.06 -18.79 -15.41
C MET A 1 24.77 -18.12 -14.08
N ALA A 2 24.55 -16.80 -14.08
CA ALA A 2 24.20 -16.10 -12.85
C ALA A 2 22.76 -16.47 -12.50
N ALA A 3 22.56 -17.24 -11.43
CA ALA A 3 21.25 -17.37 -10.82
C ALA A 3 20.77 -15.96 -10.49
N SER A 4 19.66 -15.52 -11.08
CA SER A 4 19.00 -14.30 -10.62
C SER A 4 18.53 -14.57 -9.20
N GLU A 5 19.35 -14.22 -8.21
CA GLU A 5 18.91 -14.23 -6.82
C GLU A 5 17.70 -13.30 -6.76
N GLU A 6 16.52 -13.90 -6.61
CA GLU A 6 15.29 -13.18 -6.37
C GLU A 6 15.50 -12.36 -5.09
N ARG A 7 15.90 -11.09 -5.27
CA ARG A 7 16.17 -10.15 -4.16
C ARG A 7 14.94 -9.93 -3.27
N ARG A 8 13.75 -10.27 -3.77
CA ARG A 8 12.49 -10.05 -3.07
C ARG A 8 12.26 -11.15 -2.04
N LYS A 9 12.30 -10.76 -0.78
CA LYS A 9 12.03 -11.67 0.36
C LYS A 9 10.57 -12.12 0.47
N ARG A 10 9.64 -11.51 -0.28
CA ARG A 10 8.18 -11.72 -0.12
C ARG A 10 7.44 -11.63 -1.46
N LYS A 11 6.46 -12.51 -1.64
CA LYS A 11 5.58 -12.54 -2.83
C LYS A 11 4.75 -11.25 -2.89
N ARG A 12 4.73 -10.62 -4.07
CA ARG A 12 3.79 -9.55 -4.42
C ARG A 12 2.52 -10.17 -4.95
N VAL A 13 1.38 -9.81 -4.36
CA VAL A 13 0.06 -10.21 -4.84
C VAL A 13 -0.56 -9.00 -5.52
N ALA A 14 -1.03 -9.17 -6.75
CA ALA A 14 -1.68 -8.13 -7.55
C ALA A 14 -3.11 -7.90 -7.03
N LEU A 15 -3.20 -7.20 -5.91
CA LEU A 15 -4.44 -6.80 -5.26
C LEU A 15 -4.63 -5.30 -5.45
N HIS A 16 -5.76 -4.94 -6.04
CA HIS A 16 -6.12 -3.56 -6.36
C HIS A 16 -7.08 -3.01 -5.31
N TRP A 17 -6.53 -2.66 -4.16
CA TRP A 17 -7.31 -2.20 -3.01
C TRP A 17 -7.18 -0.69 -2.85
N PRO A 18 -8.28 0.02 -2.50
CA PRO A 18 -8.22 1.43 -2.20
C PRO A 18 -7.26 1.70 -1.04
N VAL A 19 -6.41 2.71 -1.19
CA VAL A 19 -5.53 3.21 -0.15
C VAL A 19 -5.70 4.71 0.02
N ARG A 20 -5.72 5.15 1.27
CA ARG A 20 -5.67 6.57 1.64
C ARG A 20 -4.38 6.84 2.39
N LEU A 21 -3.65 7.87 1.97
CA LEU A 21 -2.36 8.26 2.53
C LEU A 21 -2.51 9.62 3.21
N PHE A 22 -1.93 9.76 4.40
CA PHE A 22 -2.04 10.94 5.25
C PHE A 22 -0.63 11.42 5.61
N ARG A 23 -0.26 12.62 5.14
CA ARG A 23 0.99 13.30 5.54
C ARG A 23 0.87 13.93 6.92
N ASP A 24 -0.29 14.51 7.19
CA ASP A 24 -0.63 15.18 8.43
C ASP A 24 -2.10 14.83 8.78
N PRO A 25 -2.45 14.62 10.07
CA PRO A 25 -3.82 14.34 10.48
C PRO A 25 -4.86 15.40 10.10
N ALA A 26 -4.44 16.66 9.95
CA ALA A 26 -5.30 17.79 9.56
C ALA A 26 -5.34 18.04 8.06
N ALA A 27 -4.45 17.42 7.28
CA ALA A 27 -4.43 17.56 5.83
C ALA A 27 -5.42 16.59 5.15
N PRO A 28 -5.97 16.95 3.98
CA PRO A 28 -6.73 16.02 3.16
C PRO A 28 -5.91 14.75 2.84
N SER A 29 -6.59 13.60 2.84
CA SER A 29 -5.96 12.35 2.45
C SER A 29 -5.74 12.26 0.95
N ILE A 30 -4.63 11.66 0.55
CA ILE A 30 -4.33 11.35 -0.85
C ILE A 30 -4.93 9.98 -1.15
N GLU A 31 -5.90 9.94 -2.06
CA GLU A 31 -6.55 8.69 -2.49
C GLU A 31 -5.79 8.04 -3.64
N SER A 32 -5.63 6.72 -3.56
CA SER A 32 -4.94 5.90 -4.55
C SER A 32 -5.46 4.45 -4.52
N ILE A 33 -4.95 3.62 -5.43
CA ILE A 33 -5.23 2.19 -5.51
C ILE A 33 -3.88 1.46 -5.55
N THR A 34 -3.76 0.37 -4.81
CA THR A 34 -2.56 -0.47 -4.86
C THR A 34 -2.46 -1.18 -6.21
N GLU A 35 -1.27 -1.27 -6.78
CA GLU A 35 -0.96 -2.16 -7.90
C GLU A 35 -0.62 -3.56 -7.39
N ASN A 36 0.07 -3.62 -6.25
CA ASN A 36 0.38 -4.86 -5.57
C ASN A 36 0.64 -4.65 -4.08
N LEU A 37 0.48 -5.74 -3.34
CA LEU A 37 0.67 -5.83 -1.91
C LEU A 37 1.66 -6.94 -1.56
N THR A 38 2.39 -6.71 -0.48
CA THR A 38 3.16 -7.71 0.25
C THR A 38 2.80 -7.58 1.72
N SER A 39 3.14 -8.56 2.55
CA SER A 39 2.95 -8.44 4.00
C SER A 39 3.82 -7.39 4.70
N ASN A 40 4.68 -6.66 3.97
CA ASN A 40 5.53 -5.59 4.51
C ASN A 40 5.33 -4.23 3.82
N GLY A 41 4.37 -4.11 2.90
CA GLY A 41 4.16 -2.87 2.16
C GLY A 41 3.44 -3.10 0.84
N PHE A 42 3.19 -2.01 0.12
CA PHE A 42 2.46 -1.99 -1.14
C PHE A 42 3.15 -1.09 -2.15
N TYR A 43 2.72 -1.19 -3.40
CA TYR A 43 3.01 -0.24 -4.46
C TYR A 43 1.69 0.34 -4.96
N CYS A 44 1.63 1.64 -5.20
CA CYS A 44 0.43 2.34 -5.67
C CYS A 44 0.82 3.51 -6.58
N VAL A 45 -0.11 3.92 -7.45
CA VAL A 45 0.07 5.12 -8.29
C VAL A 45 -0.66 6.30 -7.67
N SER A 46 0.07 7.36 -7.35
CA SER A 46 -0.47 8.56 -6.72
C SER A 46 -0.52 9.72 -7.71
N LYS A 47 -1.53 10.59 -7.56
CA LYS A 47 -1.61 11.86 -8.29
C LYS A 47 -0.72 12.94 -7.68
N GLU A 48 -0.29 12.74 -6.44
CA GLU A 48 0.62 13.64 -5.75
C GLU A 48 2.03 13.06 -5.63
N PRO A 49 3.08 13.90 -5.74
CA PRO A 49 4.46 13.47 -5.58
C PRO A 49 4.79 13.13 -4.13
N PHE A 50 5.76 12.24 -3.91
CA PHE A 50 6.28 11.88 -2.60
C PHE A 50 7.81 11.96 -2.56
N HIS A 51 8.36 12.08 -1.36
CA HIS A 51 9.80 12.07 -1.13
C HIS A 51 10.28 10.74 -0.60
N LEU A 52 11.46 10.28 -1.06
CA LEU A 52 12.10 9.10 -0.47
C LEU A 52 12.33 9.30 1.02
N GLY A 53 11.96 8.29 1.80
CA GLY A 53 12.08 8.28 3.24
C GLY A 53 10.95 8.99 4.00
N GLU A 54 10.03 9.66 3.30
CA GLU A 54 8.83 10.28 3.86
C GLU A 54 8.00 9.24 4.63
N ARG A 55 7.44 9.64 5.77
CA ARG A 55 6.61 8.77 6.62
C ARG A 55 5.17 9.26 6.58
N LEU A 56 4.25 8.31 6.41
CA LEU A 56 2.82 8.58 6.24
C LEU A 56 2.02 7.66 7.16
N GLU A 57 0.84 8.09 7.57
CA GLU A 57 -0.20 7.15 7.97
C GLU A 57 -0.96 6.68 6.72
N CYS A 58 -1.39 5.42 6.73
CA CYS A 58 -2.15 4.82 5.65
C CYS A 58 -3.37 4.07 6.16
N ILE A 59 -4.42 4.06 5.35
CA ILE A 59 -5.54 3.15 5.49
C ILE A 59 -5.70 2.40 4.19
N ILE A 60 -5.52 1.08 4.23
CA ILE A 60 -5.83 0.17 3.13
C ILE A 60 -7.22 -0.40 3.39
N ALA A 61 -8.15 -0.17 2.46
CA ALA A 61 -9.50 -0.71 2.54
C ALA A 61 -9.55 -2.04 1.80
N ILE A 62 -9.69 -3.11 2.56
CA ILE A 62 -9.87 -4.45 2.04
C ILE A 62 -11.36 -4.61 1.67
N PRO A 63 -11.71 -4.88 0.40
CA PRO A 63 -13.10 -5.02 -0.02
C PRO A 63 -13.85 -6.12 0.73
N ALA A 64 -15.15 -5.93 0.94
CA ALA A 64 -16.02 -6.96 1.52
C ALA A 64 -15.92 -8.28 0.71
N GLY A 65 -16.04 -9.42 1.39
CA GLY A 65 -15.87 -10.74 0.79
C GLY A 65 -14.43 -11.13 0.41
N SER A 66 -13.42 -10.27 0.61
CA SER A 66 -12.01 -10.63 0.33
C SER A 66 -11.41 -11.57 1.38
N PHE A 67 -11.92 -11.56 2.62
CA PHE A 67 -11.53 -12.47 3.69
C PHE A 67 -12.77 -13.05 4.36
N GLY A 68 -13.06 -14.33 4.08
CA GLY A 68 -14.21 -15.03 4.67
C GLY A 68 -15.54 -14.35 4.38
N TYR A 69 -16.43 -14.34 5.37
CA TYR A 69 -17.80 -13.80 5.29
C TYR A 69 -17.93 -12.34 5.75
N ALA A 70 -16.86 -11.54 5.67
CA ALA A 70 -16.95 -10.14 6.06
C ALA A 70 -17.85 -9.36 5.07
N GLU A 71 -19.04 -8.97 5.53
CA GLU A 71 -20.02 -8.20 4.74
C GLU A 71 -19.62 -6.72 4.59
N SER A 72 -18.68 -6.24 5.41
CA SER A 72 -18.17 -4.87 5.38
C SER A 72 -16.68 -4.82 5.05
N PRO A 73 -16.19 -3.76 4.38
CA PRO A 73 -14.76 -3.57 4.13
C PRO A 73 -13.95 -3.52 5.43
N ILE A 74 -12.84 -4.26 5.48
CA ILE A 74 -11.91 -4.24 6.61
C ILE A 74 -10.89 -3.13 6.36
N ARG A 75 -10.64 -2.28 7.35
CA ARG A 75 -9.66 -1.18 7.25
C ARG A 75 -8.38 -1.55 7.97
N LEU A 76 -7.29 -1.69 7.24
CA LEU A 76 -5.96 -1.83 7.80
C LEU A 76 -5.32 -0.46 7.94
N GLN A 77 -5.17 0.02 9.17
CA GLN A 77 -4.45 1.26 9.47
C GLN A 77 -2.98 0.95 9.76
N CYS A 78 -2.09 1.71 9.15
CA CYS A 78 -0.65 1.45 9.14
C CYS A 78 0.16 2.74 9.12
N ARG A 79 1.42 2.64 9.59
CA ARG A 79 2.44 3.66 9.31
C ARG A 79 3.40 3.11 8.27
N VAL A 80 3.68 3.91 7.25
CA VAL A 80 4.54 3.51 6.13
C VAL A 80 5.64 4.51 5.90
N ARG A 81 6.66 4.06 5.18
CA ARG A 81 7.77 4.88 4.72
C ARG A 81 7.90 4.71 3.21
N VAL A 82 8.05 5.81 2.50
CA VAL A 82 8.30 5.79 1.05
C VAL A 82 9.71 5.27 0.81
N THR A 83 9.85 4.07 0.25
CA THR A 83 11.16 3.45 -0.02
C THR A 83 11.55 3.46 -1.49
N ARG A 84 10.61 3.77 -2.38
CA ARG A 84 10.81 3.82 -3.83
C ARG A 84 9.79 4.79 -4.43
N ILE A 85 10.23 5.54 -5.44
CA ILE A 85 9.44 6.38 -6.34
C ILE A 85 9.86 6.05 -7.77
N GLU A 86 8.96 6.24 -8.74
CA GLU A 86 9.19 6.03 -10.18
C GLU A 86 8.83 7.30 -10.94
#